data_AF-A0A520I555-F1
#
_entry.id   AF-A0A520I555-F1
#
_cell.length_a   1.000
_cell.length_b   1.000
_cell.length_c   1.000
_cell.angle_alpha   90.00
_cell.angle_beta   90.00
_cell.angle_gamma   90.00
#
_symmetry.space_group_name_H-M   'P 1'
#
loop_
_entity.id
_entity.type
_entity.pdbx_description
1 polymer ?
#
loop_
_entity_poly.entity_id
_entity_poly.type
_entity_poly.pdbx_seq_one_letter_code
_entity_poly.pdbx_strand_id
1 'polypeptide(L)'
;MTLSLYDATIPSNLQILRALDALLDKAEAFAAEQGLAPETLIDARLAADMLPFGYQLKACAAHSVGGIEGVRGGSFSPDRSPWPTDFAGLRAQDRVRGRRVEIKIGLRERQQEVRARER
;
A
#
# COMPACT_ATOMS: atom_id res chain seq x y z
N MET A 1 16.92 24.69 3.76
CA MET A 1 15.83 24.00 3.04
C MET A 1 14.88 23.42 4.07
N THR A 2 13.58 23.66 3.95
CA THR A 2 12.57 23.07 4.83
C THR A 2 12.00 21.83 4.15
N LEU A 3 12.18 20.66 4.75
CA LEU A 3 11.58 19.42 4.29
C LEU A 3 10.13 19.37 4.77
N SER A 4 9.16 19.30 3.85
CA SER A 4 7.77 19.10 4.24
C SER A 4 7.50 17.63 4.57
N LEU A 5 6.50 17.36 5.41
CA LEU A 5 6.06 15.99 5.68
C LEU A 5 5.56 15.29 4.41
N TYR A 6 5.04 16.05 3.45
CA TYR A 6 4.65 15.55 2.15
C TYR A 6 5.87 15.01 1.40
N ASP A 7 6.88 15.85 1.21
CA ASP A 7 8.11 15.51 0.48
C ASP A 7 8.85 14.34 1.14
N ALA A 8 8.78 14.25 2.46
CA ALA A 8 9.42 13.20 3.24
C ALA A 8 8.75 11.82 3.12
N THR A 9 7.47 11.73 2.73
CA THR A 9 6.68 10.48 2.88
C THR A 9 5.95 10.03 1.62
N ILE A 10 5.33 10.96 0.89
CA ILE A 10 4.43 10.60 -0.21
C ILE A 10 5.18 9.98 -1.40
N PRO A 11 6.28 10.55 -1.90
CA PRO A 11 6.98 9.99 -3.05
C PRO A 11 7.46 8.56 -2.80
N SER A 12 8.03 8.30 -1.62
CA SER A 12 8.53 6.99 -1.23
C SER A 12 7.40 5.97 -1.04
N ASN A 13 6.28 6.36 -0.43
CA ASN A 13 5.12 5.47 -0.30
C ASN A 13 4.58 5.05 -1.69
N LEU A 14 4.45 5.99 -2.63
CA LEU A 14 4.01 5.67 -3.99
C LEU A 14 4.99 4.76 -4.72
N GLN A 15 6.30 5.01 -4.56
CA GLN A 15 7.34 4.15 -5.14
C GLN A 15 7.22 2.71 -4.62
N ILE A 16 7.09 2.54 -3.30
CA ILE A 16 6.99 1.22 -2.67
C ILE A 16 5.72 0.49 -3.15
N LEU A 17 4.56 1.14 -3.10
CA LEU A 17 3.29 0.51 -3.50
C LEU A 17 3.32 0.08 -4.97
N ARG A 18 3.88 0.88 -5.87
CA ARG A 18 4.07 0.48 -7.28
C ARG A 18 5.03 -0.70 -7.44
N ALA A 19 6.04 -0.80 -6.59
CA ALA A 19 6.97 -1.94 -6.62
C ALA A 19 6.30 -3.24 -6.13
N LEU A 20 5.28 -3.15 -5.27
CA LEU A 20 4.53 -4.33 -4.80
C LEU A 20 3.73 -5.00 -5.92
N ASP A 21 3.14 -4.23 -6.83
CA ASP A 21 2.50 -4.78 -8.05
C ASP A 21 3.48 -5.68 -8.82
N ALA A 22 4.69 -5.18 -9.09
CA ALA A 22 5.72 -5.93 -9.82
C ALA A 22 6.27 -7.13 -9.01
N LEU A 23 6.28 -7.04 -7.68
CA LEU A 23 6.66 -8.15 -6.81
C LEU A 23 5.62 -9.27 -6.85
N LEU A 24 4.33 -8.92 -6.87
CA LEU A 24 3.23 -9.87 -6.99
C LEU A 24 3.26 -10.61 -8.33
N ASP A 25 3.58 -9.92 -9.42
CA ASP A 25 3.75 -10.55 -10.73
C ASP A 25 4.89 -11.59 -10.74
N LYS A 26 6.00 -11.29 -10.06
CA LYS A 26 7.12 -12.23 -9.90
C LYS A 26 6.75 -13.42 -9.01
N ALA A 27 6.03 -13.17 -7.91
CA ALA A 27 5.61 -14.24 -7.00
C ALA A 27 4.67 -15.22 -7.70
N GLU A 28 3.72 -14.72 -8.49
CA GLU A 28 2.81 -15.55 -9.27
C GLU A 28 3.54 -16.33 -10.37
N ALA A 29 4.45 -15.70 -11.11
CA ALA A 29 5.27 -16.37 -12.11
C ALA A 29 6.12 -17.49 -11.47
N PHE A 30 6.77 -17.22 -10.34
CA PHE A 30 7.55 -18.21 -9.61
C PHE A 30 6.67 -19.38 -9.12
N ALA A 31 5.48 -19.10 -8.58
CA ALA A 31 4.55 -20.16 -8.17
C ALA A 31 4.19 -21.06 -9.36
N ALA A 32 3.88 -20.47 -10.52
CA ALA A 32 3.56 -21.22 -11.73
C ALA A 32 4.74 -22.05 -12.23
N GLU A 33 5.95 -21.49 -12.26
CA GLU A 33 7.18 -22.18 -12.69
C GLU A 33 7.52 -23.36 -11.78
N GLN A 34 7.28 -23.24 -10.48
CA GLN A 34 7.58 -24.28 -9.49
C GLN A 34 6.41 -25.24 -9.24
N GLY A 35 5.25 -25.04 -9.88
CA GLY A 35 4.04 -25.83 -9.64
C GLY A 35 3.49 -25.68 -8.21
N LEU A 36 3.75 -24.54 -7.56
CA LEU A 36 3.26 -24.26 -6.21
C LEU A 36 1.84 -23.68 -6.27
N ALA A 37 1.00 -24.11 -5.33
CA ALA A 37 -0.27 -23.46 -5.09
C ALA A 37 -0.03 -22.02 -4.58
N PRO A 38 -0.79 -20.99 -5.04
CA PRO A 38 -0.60 -19.60 -4.62
C PRO A 38 -0.53 -19.40 -3.11
N GLU A 39 -1.35 -20.14 -2.36
CA GLU A 39 -1.43 -20.14 -0.90
C GLU A 39 -0.08 -20.45 -0.26
N THR A 40 0.74 -21.28 -0.91
CA THR A 40 2.10 -21.64 -0.43
C THR A 40 2.96 -20.39 -0.25
N LEU A 41 2.90 -19.44 -1.20
CA LEU A 41 3.65 -18.19 -1.10
C LEU A 41 2.92 -17.15 -0.26
N ILE A 42 1.59 -17.09 -0.35
CA ILE A 42 0.78 -16.11 0.38
C ILE A 42 0.85 -16.34 1.91
N ASP A 43 0.88 -17.60 2.34
CA ASP A 43 0.97 -17.99 3.74
C ASP A 43 2.42 -18.16 4.24
N ALA A 44 3.41 -18.01 3.35
CA ALA A 44 4.81 -18.10 3.71
C ALA A 44 5.20 -17.06 4.76
N ARG A 45 6.07 -17.47 5.68
CA ARG A 45 6.60 -16.65 6.78
C ARG A 45 8.11 -16.73 6.78
N LEU A 46 8.77 -15.62 7.16
CA LEU A 46 10.22 -15.60 7.37
C LEU A 46 10.61 -16.30 8.69
N ALA A 47 9.76 -16.22 9.70
CA ALA A 47 9.90 -16.89 10.99
C ALA A 47 8.53 -17.30 11.53
N ALA A 48 8.50 -18.27 12.45
CA ALA A 48 7.24 -18.87 12.94
C ALA A 48 6.29 -17.87 13.62
N ASP A 49 6.83 -16.82 14.24
CA ASP A 49 6.10 -15.76 14.95
C ASP A 49 5.77 -14.54 14.08
N MET A 50 6.26 -14.49 12.83
CA MET A 50 5.97 -13.40 11.90
C MET A 50 4.66 -13.60 11.16
N LEU A 51 3.97 -12.50 10.85
CA LEU A 51 2.78 -12.50 10.00
C LEU A 51 3.14 -12.87 8.55
N PRO A 52 2.24 -13.58 7.82
CA PRO A 52 2.54 -14.16 6.52
C PRO A 52 2.64 -13.10 5.42
N PHE A 53 3.20 -13.49 4.27
CA PHE A 53 3.41 -12.61 3.11
C PHE A 53 2.16 -11.82 2.71
N GLY A 54 0.98 -12.45 2.65
CA GLY A 54 -0.27 -11.78 2.34
C GLY A 54 -0.64 -10.64 3.32
N TYR A 55 -0.35 -10.82 4.62
CA TYR A 55 -0.52 -9.76 5.61
C TYR A 55 0.49 -8.63 5.39
N GLN A 56 1.74 -8.93 5.06
CA GLN A 56 2.78 -7.92 4.87
C GLN A 56 2.41 -6.96 3.72
N LEU A 57 1.88 -7.51 2.61
CA LEU A 57 1.36 -6.70 1.50
C LEU A 57 0.21 -5.78 1.94
N LYS A 58 -0.76 -6.32 2.68
CA LYS A 58 -1.83 -5.52 3.29
C LYS A 58 -1.25 -4.41 4.18
N ALA A 59 -0.26 -4.73 5.00
CA ALA A 59 0.33 -3.81 5.97
C ALA A 59 1.03 -2.62 5.28
N CYS A 60 1.75 -2.84 4.18
CA CYS A 60 2.35 -1.76 3.39
C CYS A 60 1.31 -0.72 2.95
N ALA A 61 0.18 -1.18 2.41
CA ALA A 61 -0.91 -0.29 2.00
C ALA A 61 -1.59 0.40 3.19
N ALA A 62 -1.80 -0.33 4.30
CA ALA A 62 -2.41 0.19 5.51
C ALA A 62 -1.55 1.27 6.20
N HIS A 63 -0.23 1.08 6.29
CA HIS A 63 0.68 2.06 6.88
C HIS A 63 0.90 3.29 5.97
N SER A 64 0.78 3.12 4.65
CA SER A 64 0.85 4.23 3.70
C SER A 64 -0.38 5.13 3.79
N VAL A 65 -1.55 4.65 3.33
CA VAL A 65 -2.79 5.45 3.33
C VAL A 65 -3.26 5.72 4.75
N GLY A 66 -3.26 4.70 5.60
CA GLY A 66 -3.75 4.82 6.97
C GLY A 66 -2.90 5.76 7.82
N GLY A 67 -1.59 5.81 7.60
CA GLY A 67 -0.72 6.80 8.25
C GLY A 67 -1.11 8.24 7.90
N ILE A 68 -1.36 8.49 6.60
CA ILE A 68 -1.83 9.81 6.13
C ILE A 68 -3.18 10.18 6.75
N GLU A 69 -4.13 9.25 6.76
CA GLU A 69 -5.45 9.49 7.37
C GLU A 69 -5.33 9.64 8.89
N GLY A 70 -4.42 8.93 9.54
CA GLY A 70 -4.20 9.01 10.98
C GLY A 70 -3.65 10.37 11.41
N VAL A 71 -2.70 10.92 10.65
CA VAL A 71 -2.22 12.30 10.87
C VAL A 71 -3.35 13.31 10.66
N ARG A 72 -4.20 13.12 9.65
CA ARG A 72 -5.34 14.03 9.38
C ARG A 72 -6.43 13.95 10.45
N GLY A 73 -6.71 12.76 10.95
CA GLY A 73 -7.77 12.49 11.94
C GLY A 73 -7.31 12.59 13.39
N GLY A 74 -5.99 12.74 13.64
CA GLY A 74 -5.41 12.75 14.99
C GLY A 74 -5.45 11.40 15.70
N SER A 75 -5.80 10.31 15.00
CA SER A 75 -5.90 8.96 15.55
C SER A 75 -5.62 7.93 14.47
N PHE A 76 -4.82 6.92 14.82
CA PHE A 76 -4.53 5.78 13.97
C PHE A 76 -5.01 4.49 14.62
N SER A 77 -5.56 3.57 13.84
CA SER A 77 -5.95 2.24 14.30
C SER A 77 -5.62 1.19 13.24
N PRO A 78 -5.10 0.02 13.65
CA PRO A 78 -4.73 -1.01 12.71
C PRO A 78 -5.96 -1.61 12.01
N ASP A 79 -5.85 -1.80 10.70
CA ASP A 79 -6.83 -2.55 9.92
C ASP A 79 -6.73 -4.04 10.28
N ARG A 80 -7.80 -4.60 10.85
CA ARG A 80 -7.92 -6.01 11.23
C ARG A 80 -8.73 -6.86 10.26
N SER A 81 -9.13 -6.32 9.11
CA SER A 81 -9.79 -7.13 8.07
C SER A 81 -8.91 -8.31 7.64
N PRO A 82 -9.46 -9.42 7.18
CA PRO A 82 -8.65 -10.42 6.50
C PRO A 82 -7.99 -9.81 5.24
N TRP A 83 -6.91 -10.44 4.78
CA TRP A 83 -6.32 -10.19 3.47
C TRP A 83 -6.82 -11.24 2.47
N PRO A 84 -6.83 -10.93 1.17
CA PRO A 84 -7.14 -11.90 0.12
C PRO A 84 -6.14 -13.06 0.10
N THR A 85 -6.63 -14.26 -0.21
CA THR A 85 -5.85 -15.50 -0.25
C THR A 85 -5.44 -15.90 -1.67
N ASP A 86 -5.59 -15.00 -2.65
CA ASP A 86 -5.17 -15.18 -4.03
C ASP A 86 -4.40 -13.94 -4.54
N PHE A 87 -3.56 -14.13 -5.57
CA PHE A 87 -2.76 -13.03 -6.13
C PHE A 87 -3.61 -11.94 -6.78
N ALA A 88 -4.75 -12.32 -7.39
CA ALA A 88 -5.67 -11.39 -8.03
C ALA A 88 -6.29 -10.41 -7.01
N GLY A 89 -6.76 -10.93 -5.89
CA GLY A 89 -7.33 -10.17 -4.79
C GLY A 89 -6.28 -9.32 -4.07
N LEU A 90 -5.07 -9.85 -3.86
CA LEU A 90 -3.96 -9.07 -3.29
C LEU A 90 -3.63 -7.84 -4.16
N ARG A 91 -3.52 -8.02 -5.48
CA ARG A 91 -3.34 -6.90 -6.44
C ARG A 91 -4.51 -5.94 -6.43
N ALA A 92 -5.74 -6.44 -6.45
CA ALA A 92 -6.94 -5.59 -6.42
C ALA A 92 -6.95 -4.72 -5.15
N GLN A 93 -6.64 -5.30 -3.99
CA GLN A 93 -6.56 -4.59 -2.73
C GLN A 93 -5.45 -3.53 -2.75
N ASP A 94 -4.24 -3.89 -3.18
CA ASP A 94 -3.11 -2.96 -3.20
C ASP A 94 -3.38 -1.79 -4.15
N ARG A 95 -3.88 -2.04 -5.35
CA ARG A 95 -4.24 -1.00 -6.33
C ARG A 95 -5.38 -0.09 -5.87
N VAL A 96 -6.38 -0.61 -5.18
CA VAL A 96 -7.47 0.22 -4.62
C VAL A 96 -6.92 1.14 -3.54
N ARG A 97 -6.03 0.63 -2.68
CA ARG A 97 -5.42 1.42 -1.61
C ARG A 97 -4.39 2.42 -2.16
N GLY A 98 -3.56 2.03 -3.13
CA GLY A 98 -2.64 2.91 -3.85
C GLY A 98 -3.35 4.05 -4.57
N ARG A 99 -4.45 3.77 -5.30
CA ARG A 99 -5.26 4.83 -5.94
C ARG A 99 -5.90 5.78 -4.93
N ARG A 100 -6.23 5.34 -3.72
CA ARG A 100 -6.71 6.23 -2.65
C ARG A 100 -5.63 7.21 -2.19
N VAL A 101 -4.35 6.83 -2.23
CA VAL A 101 -3.22 7.76 -1.99
C VAL A 101 -3.24 8.84 -3.05
N GLU A 102 -3.18 8.46 -4.32
CA GLU A 102 -3.03 9.39 -5.46
C GLU A 102 -4.23 10.35 -5.59
N ILE A 103 -5.47 9.84 -5.52
CA ILE A 103 -6.69 10.66 -5.67
C ILE A 103 -6.79 11.72 -4.56
N LYS A 104 -6.56 11.34 -3.30
CA LYS A 104 -6.71 12.26 -2.16
C LYS A 104 -5.58 13.26 -2.05
N ILE A 105 -4.43 12.96 -2.63
CA ILE A 105 -3.29 13.87 -2.69
C ILE A 105 -3.51 14.90 -3.81
N GLY A 106 -3.82 14.44 -5.03
CA GLY A 106 -4.08 15.32 -6.16
C GLY A 106 -5.31 16.24 -5.96
N LEU A 107 -6.34 15.80 -5.23
CA LEU A 107 -7.46 16.66 -4.83
C LEU A 107 -7.02 17.82 -3.94
N ARG A 108 -6.02 17.61 -3.07
CA ARG A 108 -5.56 18.63 -2.12
C ARG A 108 -4.64 19.65 -2.79
N GLU A 109 -3.76 19.19 -3.68
CA GLU A 109 -2.90 20.06 -4.50
C GLU A 109 -3.78 20.99 -5.35
N ARG A 110 -4.80 20.46 -6.03
CA ARG A 110 -5.77 21.29 -6.77
C ARG A 110 -6.52 22.28 -5.87
N GLN A 111 -6.92 21.88 -4.66
CA GLN A 111 -7.59 22.79 -3.72
C GLN A 111 -6.66 23.90 -3.20
N GLN A 112 -5.37 23.62 -3.01
CA GLN A 112 -4.38 24.61 -2.61
C GLN A 112 -4.07 25.58 -3.76
N GLU A 113 -3.97 25.08 -4.99
CA GLU A 113 -3.80 25.90 -6.20
C GLU A 113 -4.99 26.83 -6.45
N VAL A 114 -6.23 26.33 -6.31
CA VAL A 114 -7.45 27.16 -6.44
C VAL A 114 -7.47 28.26 -5.37
N ARG A 115 -7.20 27.91 -4.10
CA ARG A 115 -7.13 28.89 -2.99
C ARG A 115 -5.97 29.89 -3.10
N ALA A 116 -4.94 29.58 -3.88
CA ALA A 116 -3.83 30.49 -4.16
C ALA A 116 -4.15 31.42 -5.34
N ARG A 117 -5.01 30.99 -6.28
CA ARG A 117 -5.49 31.82 -7.41
C ARG A 117 -6.62 32.77 -7.04
N GLU A 118 -7.37 32.47 -5.98
CA GLU A 118 -8.45 33.31 -5.45
C GLU A 118 -7.97 34.39 -4.46
N ARG A 119 -6.66 34.55 -4.27
CA ARG A 119 -6.01 35.61 -3.47
C ARG A 119 -5.22 36.53 -4.36
#